data_AF-A0A4J2F8Y8-F1
#
_entry.id   AF-A0A4J2F8Y8-F1
#
_cell.length_a   1.000
_cell.length_b   1.000
_cell.length_c   1.000
_cell.angle_alpha   90.00
_cell.angle_beta   90.00
_cell.angle_gamma   90.00
#
_symmetry.space_group_name_H-M   'P 1'
#
loop_
_entity.id
_entity.type
_entity.pdbx_description
1 polymer ?
#
loop_
_entity_poly.entity_id
_entity_poly.type
_entity_poly.pdbx_seq_one_letter_code
_entity_poly.pdbx_strand_id
1 'polypeptide(L)'
;MRIGRKVVNRFAHQDIAALEQLLEEVDQEQMAQTYRRLNAIVIKDAIHSLNKSYPLAEEDSEFLTTYLYAIESWTWFELYLFCNTMPFLSNQDLIFLSTSLLEKSKEFKELVHNRLYMKQGLLNILSELMERKLFSYIPIFEAELERMLRPYDVFEKVSWQFLKKMSVFLQTKGSNQKEIERFIQSLQVLENPQLTSLFELRFQQYKELID
;
A
#
# COMPACT_ATOMS: atom_id res chain seq x y z
N MET A 1 1.47 17.42 -4.99
CA MET A 1 0.59 17.44 -3.80
C MET A 1 1.37 17.70 -2.52
N ARG A 2 0.81 18.52 -1.61
CA ARG A 2 1.45 18.91 -0.35
C ARG A 2 1.13 17.93 0.79
N ILE A 3 -0.11 17.44 0.87
CA ILE A 3 -0.59 16.58 1.97
C ILE A 3 0.05 15.20 1.94
N GLY A 4 -0.04 14.44 0.84
CA GLY A 4 0.52 13.08 0.80
C GLY A 4 2.01 12.99 1.12
N ARG A 5 2.81 14.00 0.75
CA ARG A 5 4.23 14.07 1.16
C ARG A 5 4.42 14.31 2.66
N LYS A 6 3.55 15.12 3.28
CA LYS A 6 3.53 15.32 4.74
C LYS A 6 3.13 14.03 5.46
N VAL A 7 2.12 13.30 4.96
CA VAL A 7 1.70 12.01 5.52
C VAL A 7 2.86 11.03 5.52
N VAL A 8 3.47 10.78 4.35
CA VAL A 8 4.60 9.84 4.21
C VAL A 8 5.77 10.24 5.11
N ASN A 9 6.10 11.52 5.18
CA ASN A 9 7.20 12.00 6.01
C ASN A 9 6.93 11.80 7.51
N ARG A 10 5.73 12.17 8.00
CA ARG A 10 5.36 12.03 9.42
C ARG A 10 5.23 10.54 9.81
N PHE A 11 4.64 9.73 8.94
CA PHE A 11 4.54 8.28 9.11
C PHE A 11 5.92 7.60 9.19
N ALA A 12 6.87 7.98 8.31
CA ALA A 12 8.22 7.43 8.33
C ALA A 12 8.99 7.70 9.65
N HIS A 13 8.64 8.78 10.35
CA HIS A 13 9.20 9.10 11.67
C HIS A 13 8.37 8.55 12.83
N GLN A 14 7.30 7.79 12.54
CA GLN A 14 6.34 7.25 13.52
C GLN A 14 5.73 8.35 14.41
N ASP A 15 5.59 9.57 13.88
CA ASP A 15 5.15 10.74 14.64
C ASP A 15 3.62 10.88 14.59
N ILE A 16 2.95 10.18 15.52
CA ILE A 16 1.48 10.18 15.64
C ILE A 16 0.95 11.59 15.93
N ALA A 17 1.58 12.34 16.84
CA ALA A 17 1.15 13.69 17.20
C ALA A 17 1.21 14.64 15.99
N ALA A 18 2.27 14.53 15.18
CA ALA A 18 2.33 15.28 13.94
C ALA A 18 1.25 14.83 12.93
N LEU A 19 0.90 13.55 12.85
CA LEU A 19 -0.21 13.11 11.99
C LEU A 19 -1.56 13.66 12.46
N GLU A 20 -1.81 13.69 13.77
CA GLU A 20 -3.02 14.31 14.35
C GLU A 20 -3.09 15.81 14.04
N GLN A 21 -1.97 16.54 14.18
CA GLN A 21 -1.89 17.93 13.75
C GLN A 21 -2.16 18.09 12.23
N LEU A 22 -1.75 17.12 11.41
CA LEU A 22 -2.01 17.16 9.96
C LEU A 22 -3.51 17.08 9.67
N LEU A 23 -4.25 16.33 10.49
CA LEU A 23 -5.69 16.17 10.34
C LEU A 23 -6.40 17.53 10.53
N GLU A 24 -6.00 18.29 11.56
CA GLU A 24 -6.50 19.65 11.79
C GLU A 24 -6.11 20.62 10.67
N GLU A 25 -4.87 20.52 10.17
CA GLU A 25 -4.39 21.34 9.05
C GLU A 25 -5.23 21.11 7.78
N VAL A 26 -5.57 19.85 7.47
CA VAL A 26 -6.33 19.49 6.26
C VAL A 26 -7.74 20.07 6.26
N ASP A 27 -8.37 20.18 7.43
CA ASP A 27 -9.70 20.79 7.55
C ASP A 27 -9.71 22.28 7.18
N GLN A 28 -8.56 22.96 7.33
CA GLN A 28 -8.39 24.39 7.00
C GLN A 28 -7.91 24.64 5.56
N GLU A 29 -7.57 23.59 4.80
CA GLU A 29 -7.05 23.75 3.43
C GLU A 29 -8.16 24.21 2.46
N GLN A 30 -7.80 25.13 1.55
CA GLN A 30 -8.69 25.67 0.53
C GLN A 30 -8.87 24.69 -0.65
N MET A 31 -9.63 23.62 -0.43
CA MET A 31 -10.05 22.66 -1.46
C MET A 31 -11.52 22.27 -1.31
N ALA A 32 -12.06 21.47 -2.23
CA ALA A 32 -13.44 20.99 -2.09
C ALA A 32 -13.58 20.07 -0.87
N GLN A 33 -14.75 20.10 -0.21
CA GLN A 33 -15.02 19.32 0.99
C GLN A 33 -14.78 17.83 0.79
N THR A 34 -15.14 17.28 -0.37
CA THR A 34 -14.87 15.89 -0.75
C THR A 34 -13.38 15.56 -0.64
N TYR A 35 -12.51 16.37 -1.25
CA TYR A 35 -11.07 16.13 -1.22
C TYR A 35 -10.46 16.35 0.18
N ARG A 36 -10.98 17.27 0.98
CA ARG A 36 -10.58 17.39 2.40
C ARG A 36 -10.88 16.10 3.16
N ARG A 37 -12.12 15.60 3.07
CA ARG A 37 -12.54 14.36 3.74
C ARG A 37 -11.71 13.15 3.28
N LEU A 38 -11.46 13.00 1.98
CA LEU A 38 -10.62 11.92 1.46
C LEU A 38 -9.17 11.99 1.97
N ASN A 39 -8.58 13.19 2.04
CA ASN A 39 -7.24 13.34 2.62
C ASN A 39 -7.24 13.07 4.14
N ALA A 40 -8.29 13.45 4.86
CA ALA A 40 -8.45 13.13 6.27
C ALA A 40 -8.50 11.61 6.50
N ILE A 41 -9.22 10.85 5.65
CA ILE A 41 -9.27 9.38 5.72
C ILE A 41 -7.86 8.78 5.55
N VAL A 42 -7.05 9.27 4.60
CA VAL A 42 -5.66 8.82 4.43
C VAL A 42 -4.81 9.10 5.68
N ILE A 43 -5.00 10.24 6.33
CA ILE A 43 -4.27 10.58 7.57
C ILE A 43 -4.70 9.65 8.71
N LYS A 44 -6.00 9.40 8.84
CA LYS A 44 -6.55 8.45 9.83
C LYS A 44 -6.00 7.04 9.61
N ASP A 45 -5.87 6.60 8.36
CA ASP A 45 -5.24 5.31 8.03
C ASP A 45 -3.78 5.24 8.50
N ALA A 46 -3.02 6.31 8.26
CA ALA A 46 -1.63 6.40 8.69
C ALA A 46 -1.50 6.35 10.22
N ILE A 47 -2.40 7.02 10.95
CA ILE A 47 -2.45 6.96 12.42
C ILE A 47 -2.80 5.55 12.88
N HIS A 48 -3.85 4.93 12.31
CA HIS A 48 -4.25 3.56 12.64
C HIS A 48 -3.12 2.55 12.37
N SER A 49 -2.35 2.75 11.30
CA SER A 49 -1.22 1.91 10.97
C SER A 49 -0.10 1.95 12.02
N LEU A 50 0.11 3.10 12.68
CA LEU A 50 1.05 3.25 13.80
C LEU A 50 0.44 2.86 15.15
N ASN A 51 -0.88 3.05 15.31
CA ASN A 51 -1.61 2.72 16.53
C ASN A 51 -2.94 2.03 16.18
N LYS A 52 -2.95 0.70 16.31
CA LYS A 52 -4.11 -0.15 15.99
C LYS A 52 -5.33 0.12 16.88
N SER A 53 -5.19 0.84 18.00
CA SER A 53 -6.33 1.26 18.82
C SER A 53 -7.11 2.44 18.22
N TYR A 54 -6.53 3.17 17.26
CA TYR A 54 -7.21 4.27 16.59
C TYR A 54 -8.32 3.69 15.67
N PRO A 55 -9.59 4.07 15.84
CA PRO A 55 -10.68 3.43 15.11
C PRO A 55 -10.73 3.85 13.64
N LEU A 56 -11.01 2.89 12.75
CA LEU A 56 -11.43 3.16 11.39
C LEU A 56 -12.96 3.25 11.37
N ALA A 57 -13.52 4.42 11.06
CA ALA A 57 -14.96 4.63 11.07
C ALA A 57 -15.64 3.99 9.85
N GLU A 58 -16.77 3.30 10.06
CA GLU A 58 -17.57 2.70 8.99
C GLU A 58 -18.05 3.77 7.99
N GLU A 59 -18.47 4.95 8.49
CA GLU A 59 -18.88 6.07 7.64
C GLU A 59 -17.75 6.54 6.69
N ASP A 60 -16.49 6.46 7.13
CA ASP A 60 -15.34 6.81 6.29
C ASP A 60 -15.09 5.74 5.22
N SER A 61 -15.32 4.46 5.54
CA SER A 61 -15.28 3.36 4.58
C SER A 61 -16.37 3.50 3.50
N GLU A 62 -17.62 3.77 3.91
CA GLU A 62 -18.74 3.99 2.98
C GLU A 62 -18.51 5.20 2.07
N PHE A 63 -18.01 6.30 2.64
CA PHE A 63 -17.69 7.51 1.88
C PHE A 63 -16.58 7.27 0.85
N LEU A 64 -15.49 6.62 1.28
CA LEU A 64 -14.35 6.26 0.44
C LEU A 64 -14.76 5.35 -0.73
N THR A 65 -15.46 4.26 -0.42
CA THR A 65 -15.90 3.29 -1.43
C THR A 65 -16.83 3.95 -2.44
N THR A 66 -17.87 4.66 -1.97
CA THR A 66 -18.79 5.40 -2.84
C THR A 66 -18.06 6.31 -3.83
N TYR A 67 -17.05 7.05 -3.34
CA TYR A 67 -16.22 7.88 -4.20
C TYR A 67 -15.45 7.06 -5.24
N LEU A 68 -14.70 6.03 -4.83
CA LEU A 68 -13.86 5.23 -5.74
C LEU A 68 -14.67 4.47 -6.79
N TYR A 69 -15.90 4.04 -6.45
CA TYR A 69 -16.83 3.41 -7.38
C TYR A 69 -17.29 4.39 -8.47
N ALA A 70 -17.61 5.62 -8.09
CA ALA A 70 -18.18 6.63 -8.99
C ALA A 70 -17.19 7.18 -10.02
N ILE A 71 -15.88 7.13 -9.76
CA ILE A 71 -14.87 7.67 -10.69
C ILE A 71 -14.61 6.69 -11.85
N GLU A 72 -14.90 7.10 -13.08
CA GLU A 72 -14.72 6.26 -14.28
C GLU A 72 -13.24 6.06 -14.67
N SER A 73 -12.43 7.12 -14.62
CA SER A 73 -11.01 7.10 -14.99
C SER A 73 -10.15 7.55 -13.82
N TRP A 74 -9.20 6.70 -13.42
CA TRP A 74 -8.36 6.95 -12.25
C TRP A 74 -7.14 7.77 -12.64
N THR A 75 -6.94 8.85 -11.91
CA THR A 75 -5.74 9.66 -11.96
C THR A 75 -4.76 9.24 -10.86
N TRP A 76 -3.68 10.00 -10.71
CA TRP A 76 -2.75 9.82 -9.59
C TRP A 76 -3.48 9.94 -8.24
N PHE A 77 -4.50 10.80 -8.13
CA PHE A 77 -5.19 11.02 -6.85
C PHE A 77 -5.95 9.78 -6.38
N GLU A 78 -6.71 9.13 -7.26
CA GLU A 78 -7.46 7.92 -6.92
C GLU A 78 -6.52 6.76 -6.59
N LEU A 79 -5.40 6.64 -7.31
CA LEU A 79 -4.36 5.66 -6.98
C LEU A 79 -3.72 5.93 -5.62
N TYR A 80 -3.35 7.18 -5.35
CA TYR A 80 -2.82 7.59 -4.04
C TYR A 80 -3.81 7.26 -2.93
N LEU A 81 -5.07 7.65 -3.11
CA LEU A 81 -6.14 7.40 -2.14
C LEU A 81 -6.28 5.90 -1.89
N PHE A 82 -6.56 5.12 -2.93
CA PHE A 82 -6.74 3.67 -2.83
C PHE A 82 -5.58 2.97 -2.13
N CYS A 83 -4.34 3.26 -2.53
CA CYS A 83 -3.16 2.59 -1.97
C CYS A 83 -2.88 2.94 -0.50
N ASN A 84 -3.42 4.06 0.02
CA ASN A 84 -3.26 4.50 1.41
C ASN A 84 -4.53 4.33 2.25
N THR A 85 -5.54 3.62 1.74
CA THR A 85 -6.79 3.39 2.47
C THR A 85 -7.33 1.97 2.28
N MET A 86 -6.49 1.03 1.81
CA MET A 86 -6.91 -0.38 1.69
C MET A 86 -7.45 -0.97 3.00
N PRO A 87 -6.91 -0.66 4.20
CA PRO A 87 -7.46 -1.14 5.46
C PRO A 87 -8.92 -0.75 5.72
N PHE A 88 -9.42 0.33 5.12
CA PHE A 88 -10.83 0.72 5.20
C PHE A 88 -11.76 -0.13 4.32
N LEU A 89 -11.22 -0.85 3.33
CA LEU A 89 -12.02 -1.60 2.36
C LEU A 89 -12.38 -2.98 2.90
N SER A 90 -13.61 -3.43 2.66
CA SER A 90 -13.96 -4.84 2.84
C SER A 90 -13.16 -5.72 1.89
N ASN A 91 -13.11 -7.04 2.12
CA ASN A 91 -12.45 -7.96 1.19
C ASN A 91 -13.05 -7.87 -0.22
N GLN A 92 -14.38 -7.73 -0.30
CA GLN A 92 -15.08 -7.63 -1.57
C GLN A 92 -14.73 -6.32 -2.31
N ASP A 93 -14.74 -5.19 -1.60
CA ASP A 93 -14.41 -3.89 -2.19
C ASP A 93 -12.94 -3.84 -2.60
N LEU A 94 -12.03 -4.36 -1.77
CA LEU A 94 -10.62 -4.45 -2.10
C LEU A 94 -10.41 -5.20 -3.42
N ILE A 95 -10.97 -6.42 -3.54
CA ILE A 95 -10.83 -7.24 -4.76
C ILE A 95 -11.42 -6.51 -5.97
N PHE A 96 -12.63 -5.96 -5.83
CA PHE A 96 -13.32 -5.28 -6.93
C PHE A 96 -12.55 -4.03 -7.39
N LEU A 97 -12.14 -3.18 -6.46
CA LEU A 97 -11.45 -1.92 -6.76
C LEU A 97 -10.03 -2.17 -7.25
N SER A 98 -9.29 -3.15 -6.71
CA SER A 98 -7.99 -3.58 -7.24
C SER A 98 -8.10 -4.04 -8.69
N THR A 99 -9.14 -4.82 -9.02
CA THR A 99 -9.37 -5.30 -10.38
C THR A 99 -9.77 -4.14 -11.30
N SER A 100 -10.68 -3.28 -10.83
CA SER A 100 -11.13 -2.09 -11.56
C SER A 100 -9.98 -1.14 -11.85
N LEU A 101 -9.02 -0.99 -10.93
CA LEU A 101 -7.81 -0.18 -11.11
C LEU A 101 -7.02 -0.61 -12.36
N LEU A 102 -7.04 -1.89 -12.75
CA LEU A 102 -6.34 -2.36 -13.95
C LEU A 102 -6.92 -1.76 -15.22
N GLU A 103 -8.25 -1.62 -15.28
CA GLU A 103 -9.00 -1.06 -16.40
C GLU A 103 -9.07 0.47 -16.32
N LYS A 104 -9.48 1.01 -15.17
CA LYS A 104 -9.67 2.44 -14.93
C LYS A 104 -8.38 3.26 -14.99
N SER A 105 -7.21 2.62 -14.85
CA SER A 105 -5.90 3.28 -14.97
C SER A 105 -5.23 3.04 -16.32
N LYS A 106 -5.95 2.54 -17.34
CA LYS A 106 -5.35 2.19 -18.65
C LYS A 106 -4.66 3.39 -19.30
N GLU A 107 -5.34 4.53 -19.38
CA GLU A 107 -4.76 5.77 -19.94
C GLU A 107 -3.64 6.31 -19.05
N PHE A 108 -3.83 6.25 -17.73
CA PHE A 108 -2.85 6.70 -16.75
C PHE A 108 -1.52 5.95 -16.90
N LYS A 109 -1.55 4.62 -17.10
CA LYS A 109 -0.39 3.73 -17.25
C LYS A 109 0.44 3.99 -18.51
N GLU A 110 -0.11 4.66 -19.53
CA GLU A 110 0.63 4.92 -20.77
C GLU A 110 1.75 5.95 -20.56
N LEU A 111 1.60 6.85 -19.59
CA LEU A 111 2.63 7.80 -19.24
C LEU A 111 3.73 7.14 -18.40
N VAL A 112 5.00 7.31 -18.83
CA VAL A 112 6.16 6.63 -18.22
C VAL A 112 6.27 6.94 -16.71
N HIS A 113 6.03 8.19 -16.31
CA HIS A 113 6.10 8.61 -14.90
C HIS A 113 5.04 7.95 -14.00
N ASN A 114 3.92 7.53 -14.60
CA ASN A 114 2.80 6.94 -13.89
C ASN A 114 2.99 5.44 -13.64
N ARG A 115 3.83 4.78 -14.44
CA ARG A 115 4.11 3.34 -14.31
C ARG A 115 4.81 3.00 -13.00
N LEU A 116 5.60 3.92 -12.44
CA LEU A 116 6.22 3.69 -11.13
C LEU A 116 5.17 3.56 -10.03
N TYR A 117 4.24 4.51 -9.96
CA TYR A 117 3.13 4.48 -9.01
C TYR A 117 2.27 3.24 -9.16
N MET A 118 2.03 2.82 -10.40
CA MET A 118 1.28 1.60 -10.69
C MET A 118 1.98 0.34 -10.17
N LYS A 119 3.29 0.20 -10.38
CA LYS A 119 4.06 -0.94 -9.82
C LYS A 119 4.02 -0.95 -8.29
N GLN A 120 4.17 0.22 -7.66
CA GLN A 120 4.09 0.36 -6.21
C GLN A 120 2.69 0.01 -5.69
N GLY A 121 1.64 0.47 -6.36
CA GLY A 121 0.26 0.11 -6.03
C GLY A 121 0.00 -1.40 -6.16
N LEU A 122 0.52 -2.04 -7.21
CA LEU A 122 0.42 -3.50 -7.37
C LEU A 122 1.15 -4.27 -6.27
N LEU A 123 2.34 -3.82 -5.87
CA LEU A 123 3.07 -4.40 -4.73
C LEU A 123 2.26 -4.26 -3.43
N ASN A 124 1.64 -3.10 -3.19
CA ASN A 124 0.80 -2.89 -2.03
C ASN A 124 -0.45 -3.79 -2.05
N ILE A 125 -1.14 -3.92 -3.20
CA ILE A 125 -2.27 -4.83 -3.37
C ILE A 125 -1.85 -6.28 -3.07
N LEU A 126 -0.72 -6.72 -3.64
CA LEU A 126 -0.19 -8.07 -3.40
C LEU A 126 0.09 -8.31 -1.91
N SER A 127 0.69 -7.32 -1.24
CA SER A 127 0.97 -7.37 0.20
C SER A 127 -0.31 -7.49 1.02
N GLU A 128 -1.32 -6.66 0.73
CA GLU A 128 -2.62 -6.64 1.42
C GLU A 128 -3.39 -7.95 1.23
N LEU A 129 -3.45 -8.47 0.00
CA LEU A 129 -4.10 -9.75 -0.30
C LEU A 129 -3.46 -10.90 0.47
N MET A 130 -2.13 -10.90 0.62
CA MET A 130 -1.41 -11.89 1.42
C MET A 130 -1.77 -11.78 2.91
N GLU A 131 -1.77 -10.57 3.47
CA GLU A 131 -2.13 -10.34 4.88
C GLU A 131 -3.56 -10.81 5.19
N ARG A 132 -4.48 -10.61 4.25
CA ARG A 132 -5.88 -11.05 4.34
C ARG A 132 -6.12 -12.50 3.92
N LYS A 133 -5.06 -13.26 3.60
CA LYS A 133 -5.11 -14.67 3.16
C LYS A 133 -5.96 -14.89 1.88
N LEU A 134 -6.07 -13.88 1.03
CA LEU A 134 -6.82 -13.88 -0.24
C LEU A 134 -5.96 -14.39 -1.42
N PHE A 135 -5.27 -15.52 -1.21
CA PHE A 135 -4.25 -16.03 -2.14
C PHE A 135 -4.77 -16.34 -3.55
N SER A 136 -6.06 -16.68 -3.70
CA SER A 136 -6.68 -16.98 -5.00
C SER A 136 -6.64 -15.82 -5.99
N TYR A 137 -6.51 -14.57 -5.51
CA TYR A 137 -6.51 -13.37 -6.35
C TYR A 137 -5.11 -12.87 -6.71
N ILE A 138 -4.07 -13.33 -6.01
CA ILE A 138 -2.68 -12.94 -6.25
C ILE A 138 -2.25 -13.10 -7.72
N PRO A 139 -2.56 -14.21 -8.43
CA PRO A 139 -2.11 -14.40 -9.81
C PRO A 139 -2.52 -13.30 -10.78
N ILE A 140 -3.65 -12.64 -10.54
CA ILE A 140 -4.15 -11.53 -11.39
C ILE A 140 -3.17 -10.36 -11.34
N PHE A 141 -2.76 -9.96 -10.14
CA PHE A 141 -1.92 -8.79 -9.91
C PHE A 141 -0.43 -9.10 -10.10
N GLU A 142 -0.01 -10.34 -9.83
CA GLU A 142 1.32 -10.85 -10.16
C GLU A 142 1.59 -10.74 -11.67
N ALA A 143 0.67 -11.24 -12.50
CA ALA A 143 0.84 -11.19 -13.95
C ALA A 143 0.96 -9.76 -14.49
N GLU A 144 0.15 -8.83 -13.97
CA GLU A 144 0.24 -7.42 -14.37
C GLU A 144 1.55 -6.78 -13.88
N LEU A 145 1.96 -7.01 -12.63
CA LEU A 145 3.22 -6.47 -12.11
C LEU A 145 4.41 -6.96 -12.94
N GLU A 146 4.50 -8.26 -13.19
CA GLU A 146 5.59 -8.86 -13.96
C GLU A 146 5.65 -8.34 -15.40
N ARG A 147 4.49 -8.11 -16.02
CA ARG A 147 4.41 -7.48 -17.36
C ARG A 147 4.94 -6.04 -17.36
N MET A 148 4.82 -5.31 -16.25
CA MET A 148 5.24 -3.92 -16.12
C MET A 148 6.71 -3.75 -15.74
N LEU A 149 7.33 -4.76 -15.09
CA LEU A 149 8.70 -4.69 -14.59
C LEU A 149 9.73 -4.61 -15.72
N ARG A 150 10.65 -3.65 -15.60
CA ARG A 150 11.74 -3.38 -16.54
C ARG A 150 13.10 -3.74 -15.95
N PRO A 151 14.17 -3.86 -16.76
CA PRO A 151 15.52 -4.18 -16.27
C PRO A 151 15.97 -3.33 -15.07
N TYR A 152 15.74 -2.02 -15.11
CA TYR A 152 16.16 -1.04 -14.12
C TYR A 152 15.21 -0.84 -12.92
N ASP A 153 14.12 -1.59 -12.84
CA ASP A 153 13.16 -1.52 -11.73
C ASP A 153 13.65 -2.28 -10.50
N VAL A 154 14.85 -1.94 -10.01
CA VAL A 154 15.58 -2.72 -9.00
C VAL A 154 14.80 -2.80 -7.69
N PHE A 155 14.29 -1.66 -7.19
CA PHE A 155 13.53 -1.64 -5.94
C PHE A 155 12.24 -2.46 -6.04
N GLU A 156 11.47 -2.31 -7.12
CA GLU A 156 10.23 -3.06 -7.30
C GLU A 156 10.49 -4.56 -7.45
N LYS A 157 11.56 -4.95 -8.15
CA LYS A 157 11.96 -6.36 -8.29
C LYS A 157 12.37 -6.97 -6.96
N VAL A 158 13.18 -6.27 -6.17
CA VAL A 158 13.61 -6.75 -4.85
C VAL A 158 12.39 -6.88 -3.94
N SER A 159 11.50 -5.88 -3.92
CA SER A 159 10.25 -5.92 -3.15
C SER A 159 9.35 -7.08 -3.58
N TRP A 160 9.27 -7.35 -4.89
CA TRP A 160 8.51 -8.47 -5.41
C TRP A 160 9.09 -9.82 -4.98
N GLN A 161 10.41 -9.99 -5.06
CA GLN A 161 11.08 -11.21 -4.59
C GLN A 161 10.87 -11.44 -3.09
N PHE A 162 10.89 -10.37 -2.29
CA PHE A 162 10.53 -10.43 -0.87
C PHE A 162 9.10 -10.95 -0.69
N LEU A 163 8.13 -10.37 -1.38
CA LEU A 163 6.71 -10.78 -1.30
C LEU A 163 6.49 -12.23 -1.76
N LYS A 164 7.20 -12.72 -2.78
CA LYS A 164 7.14 -14.15 -3.14
C LYS A 164 7.55 -15.05 -1.98
N LYS A 165 8.62 -14.69 -1.25
CA LYS A 165 9.07 -15.44 -0.08
C LYS A 165 8.07 -15.34 1.08
N MET A 166 7.44 -14.18 1.28
CA MET A 166 6.36 -13.99 2.27
C MET A 166 5.14 -14.85 1.95
N SER A 167 4.76 -14.95 0.67
CA SER A 167 3.65 -15.80 0.25
C SER A 167 3.88 -17.27 0.62
N VAL A 168 5.10 -17.79 0.40
CA VAL A 168 5.48 -19.14 0.85
C VAL A 168 5.42 -19.23 2.37
N PHE A 169 6.02 -18.26 3.08
CA PHE A 169 6.05 -18.21 4.54
C PHE A 169 4.67 -18.31 5.17
N LEU A 170 3.70 -17.54 4.66
CA LEU A 170 2.32 -17.56 5.16
C LEU A 170 1.63 -18.89 4.88
N GLN A 171 1.80 -19.45 3.67
CA GLN A 171 1.14 -20.69 3.27
C GLN A 171 1.73 -21.93 3.96
N THR A 172 3.02 -21.90 4.33
CA THR A 172 3.72 -23.01 4.98
C THR A 172 3.90 -22.84 6.49
N LYS A 173 3.30 -21.79 7.08
CA LYS A 173 3.45 -21.44 8.50
C LYS A 173 4.92 -21.33 8.92
N GLY A 174 5.71 -20.62 8.13
CA GLY A 174 7.06 -20.19 8.48
C GLY A 174 8.20 -21.13 8.06
N SER A 175 7.93 -22.16 7.26
CA SER A 175 8.95 -23.17 6.93
C SER A 175 10.20 -22.62 6.23
N ASN A 176 10.08 -21.49 5.51
CA ASN A 176 11.17 -20.84 4.78
C ASN A 176 11.78 -19.63 5.51
N GLN A 177 11.56 -19.47 6.83
CA GLN A 177 12.09 -18.34 7.61
C GLN A 177 13.58 -18.05 7.36
N LYS A 178 14.44 -19.08 7.40
CA LYS A 178 15.89 -18.91 7.18
C LYS A 178 16.24 -18.41 5.78
N GLU A 179 15.40 -18.71 4.78
CA GLU A 179 15.59 -18.23 3.42
C GLU A 179 15.32 -16.73 3.32
N ILE A 180 14.29 -16.25 4.03
CA ILE A 180 13.95 -14.83 4.11
C ILE A 180 15.04 -14.04 4.81
N GLU A 181 15.52 -14.54 5.96
CA GLU A 181 16.61 -13.90 6.71
C GLU A 181 17.87 -13.76 5.86
N ARG A 182 18.25 -14.81 5.12
CA ARG A 182 19.37 -14.77 4.17
C ARG A 182 19.13 -13.81 3.02
N PHE A 183 17.90 -13.76 2.49
CA PHE A 183 17.54 -12.82 1.44
C PHE A 183 17.73 -11.38 1.92
N ILE A 184 17.18 -11.02 3.08
CA ILE A 184 17.33 -9.68 3.68
C ILE A 184 18.82 -9.36 3.90
N GLN A 185 19.59 -10.29 4.47
CA GLN A 185 21.03 -10.10 4.69
C GLN A 185 21.79 -9.84 3.38
N SER A 186 21.43 -10.54 2.30
CA SER A 186 22.07 -10.37 0.99
C SER A 186 21.90 -8.97 0.40
N LEU A 187 20.86 -8.23 0.81
CA LEU A 187 20.58 -6.87 0.33
C LEU A 187 21.54 -5.82 0.91
N GLN A 188 22.37 -6.17 1.90
CA GLN A 188 23.44 -5.31 2.41
C GLN A 188 24.41 -4.87 1.30
N VAL A 189 24.55 -5.66 0.23
CA VAL A 189 25.35 -5.32 -0.96
C VAL A 189 24.88 -4.03 -1.66
N LEU A 190 23.64 -3.60 -1.43
CA LEU A 190 23.07 -2.38 -1.99
C LEU A 190 23.44 -1.12 -1.19
N GLU A 191 24.15 -1.27 -0.06
CA GLU A 191 24.55 -0.17 0.84
C GLU A 191 23.38 0.75 1.25
N ASN A 192 22.19 0.18 1.37
CA ASN A 192 20.95 0.87 1.74
C ASN A 192 20.39 0.28 3.04
N PRO A 193 20.86 0.74 4.22
CA PRO A 193 20.41 0.20 5.50
C PRO A 193 18.91 0.44 5.75
N GLN A 194 18.33 1.50 5.19
CA GLN A 194 16.89 1.77 5.30
C GLN A 194 16.06 0.68 4.62
N LEU A 195 16.53 0.16 3.48
CA LEU A 195 15.86 -0.94 2.77
C LEU A 195 15.86 -2.24 3.58
N THR A 196 17.00 -2.58 4.19
CA THR A 196 17.09 -3.79 5.03
C THR A 196 16.19 -3.67 6.25
N SER A 197 16.23 -2.53 6.96
CA SER A 197 15.36 -2.29 8.12
C SER A 197 13.87 -2.32 7.75
N LEU A 198 13.51 -1.83 6.57
CA LEU A 198 12.13 -1.91 6.07
C LEU A 198 11.68 -3.38 5.91
N PHE A 199 12.48 -4.23 5.27
CA PHE A 199 12.11 -5.65 5.09
C PHE A 199 12.16 -6.46 6.38
N GLU A 200 13.06 -6.13 7.31
CA GLU A 200 13.06 -6.73 8.65
C GLU A 200 11.77 -6.39 9.39
N LEU A 201 11.37 -5.11 9.40
CA LEU A 201 10.12 -4.67 10.02
C LEU A 201 8.90 -5.37 9.40
N ARG A 202 8.81 -5.37 8.06
CA ARG A 202 7.73 -6.07 7.34
C ARG A 202 7.72 -7.55 7.66
N PHE A 203 8.89 -8.19 7.75
CA PHE A 203 8.97 -9.60 8.10
C PHE A 203 8.44 -9.88 9.51
N GLN A 204 8.75 -9.02 10.50
CA GLN A 204 8.16 -9.16 11.84
C GLN A 204 6.64 -9.04 11.83
N GLN A 205 6.09 -8.06 11.09
CA GLN A 205 4.64 -7.91 10.94
C GLN A 205 3.99 -9.17 10.32
N TYR A 206 4.64 -9.80 9.34
CA TYR A 206 4.14 -11.06 8.76
C TYR A 206 4.23 -12.26 9.73
N LYS A 207 5.14 -12.26 10.70
CA LYS A 207 5.22 -13.33 11.72
C LYS A 207 3.98 -13.34 12.61
N GLU A 208 3.50 -12.16 13.00
CA GLU A 208 2.29 -11.99 13.81
C GLU A 208 1.01 -12.58 13.15
N LEU A 209 1.05 -12.87 11.83
CA LEU A 209 -0.09 -13.43 11.09
C LEU A 209 -0.12 -14.96 11.00
N ILE A 210 0.99 -15.63 11.36
CA ILE A 210 1.11 -17.10 11.36
C ILE A 210 1.13 -17.71 12.77
N ASP A 211 1.39 -16.89 13.79
CA ASP A 211 1.23 -17.23 15.20
C ASP A 211 -0.27 -17.46 15.54
#